data_AF-A0A7W5H2R2-F1
#
_entry.id   AF-A0A7W5H2R2-F1
#
_cell.length_a   1.000
_cell.length_b   1.000
_cell.length_c   1.000
_cell.angle_alpha   90.00
_cell.angle_beta   90.00
_cell.angle_gamma   90.00
#
_symmetry.space_group_name_H-M   'P 1'
#
loop_
_entity.id
_entity.type
_entity.pdbx_description
1 polymer ?
#
loop_
_entity_poly.entity_id
_entity_poly.type
_entity_poly.pdbx_seq_one_letter_code
_entity_poly.pdbx_strand_id
1 'polypeptide(L)'
;MKSTSYSLLPSRTLHAVGAALVIVASVSATTHAKESDASSSESRDTESTQRDDSSDALDPSELANAALDILRQNCHRCHGVEFKIDKMNVLDRDTLVGDVRPNAGGDREVYVVPGDADASLLWNVINDDHMPPKKPLGDNDKQLIRKWIDAGVPWETNLSREFIDDVDVLKQIARHLFDIRKEERKFQRYLTITHIHNNRSVTDRDLRIYRAALSKAVNSMSDQATIKPPTPIDDERTIYNIDLRHYGWQEFGTWEAVLEKYPFGLKPQSSIEALEIYEKIEELYGSANFDGITSIRADWFVANATRPPLYHTLTGIPEQLSTLLDRVGVDIEKNFRLNTSRRAGLFESGVSGQNRLIEYHSSTNGTFWISYDFDRNAGRGNLARFPLGPKFENNEFEAEAFEHAGGEIIFNLPNGLHAYMLVDGKGNRIDEGPVNIVWDSLNISGSPLIVNGLSCISCHKHGMLDFTDFVREGTAVQNPQARRKVQELFPEQSELDQARESTKQNYLQHLWRAVAGELELSGGDRDALLDYEEPISRVTQLYAKNLNLDAAACELGFEDKDLLRNQVFSGRLVELGLGPLALEGGTIKRAFWDSAETSSSVFQEAASSLRIGTPISN
;
A
#
# COMPACT_ATOMS: atom_id res chain seq x y z
N MET A 1 -37.54 23.98 36.03
CA MET A 1 -38.78 24.71 36.38
C MET A 1 -39.80 24.52 35.26
N LYS A 2 -41.08 24.40 35.63
CA LYS A 2 -42.25 23.91 34.88
C LYS A 2 -42.58 24.64 33.56
N SER A 3 -43.07 23.91 32.55
CA SER A 3 -44.45 23.97 31.98
C SER A 3 -44.54 23.17 30.65
N THR A 4 -45.24 22.03 30.56
CA THR A 4 -46.61 21.82 29.97
C THR A 4 -46.77 22.36 28.53
N SER A 5 -47.35 21.69 27.52
CA SER A 5 -48.46 20.71 27.50
C SER A 5 -48.83 20.21 26.07
N TYR A 6 -49.27 18.93 25.99
CA TYR A 6 -50.34 18.29 25.18
C TYR A 6 -50.41 18.28 23.63
N SER A 7 -50.24 17.06 23.09
CA SER A 7 -51.04 16.27 22.12
C SER A 7 -51.97 16.92 21.08
N LEU A 8 -52.04 16.31 19.87
CA LEU A 8 -53.28 15.85 19.19
C LEU A 8 -52.96 15.09 17.87
N LEU A 9 -53.35 13.80 17.81
CA LEU A 9 -53.74 13.04 16.61
C LEU A 9 -55.28 13.15 16.46
N PRO A 10 -55.98 12.87 15.33
CA PRO A 10 -55.82 11.64 14.52
C PRO A 10 -56.24 11.62 13.02
N SER A 11 -55.94 10.48 12.37
CA SER A 11 -56.74 9.71 11.38
C SER A 11 -57.06 10.27 9.98
N ARG A 12 -56.69 9.52 8.92
CA ARG A 12 -57.64 8.95 7.91
C ARG A 12 -57.00 7.93 6.93
N THR A 13 -57.50 6.70 7.02
CA THR A 13 -57.96 5.73 5.97
C THR A 13 -57.23 5.49 4.63
N LEU A 14 -56.89 4.19 4.44
CA LEU A 14 -56.86 3.30 3.27
C LEU A 14 -57.25 3.83 1.88
N HIS A 15 -56.55 3.34 0.84
CA HIS A 15 -57.13 2.52 -0.25
C HIS A 15 -56.06 1.59 -0.87
N ALA A 16 -56.43 0.33 -1.07
CA ALA A 16 -55.69 -0.72 -1.76
C ALA A 16 -56.55 -1.24 -2.93
N VAL A 17 -55.97 -1.37 -4.13
CA VAL A 17 -56.33 -2.24 -5.28
C VAL A 17 -55.07 -2.23 -6.17
N GLY A 18 -54.49 -3.28 -6.74
CA GLY A 18 -54.87 -4.68 -6.97
C GLY A 18 -54.48 -5.08 -8.43
N ALA A 19 -53.95 -6.31 -8.59
CA ALA A 19 -53.62 -7.07 -9.82
C ALA A 19 -52.25 -6.81 -10.49
N ALA A 20 -51.27 -7.73 -10.53
CA ALA A 20 -51.18 -9.15 -10.93
C ALA A 20 -50.67 -9.33 -12.38
N LEU A 21 -49.49 -9.94 -12.54
CA LEU A 21 -49.24 -10.87 -13.65
C LEU A 21 -48.17 -11.90 -13.26
N VAL A 22 -48.55 -13.16 -13.44
CA VAL A 22 -47.80 -14.40 -13.25
C VAL A 22 -47.07 -14.73 -14.56
N ILE A 23 -45.79 -15.09 -14.50
CA ILE A 23 -45.15 -15.96 -15.49
C ILE A 23 -44.35 -17.03 -14.76
N VAL A 24 -44.77 -18.27 -15.00
CA VAL A 24 -44.15 -19.53 -14.57
C VAL A 24 -43.12 -19.93 -15.62
N ALA A 25 -41.90 -20.26 -15.21
CA ALA A 25 -40.98 -21.06 -16.01
C ALA A 25 -40.32 -22.11 -15.11
N SER A 26 -40.85 -23.32 -15.22
CA SER A 26 -40.33 -24.57 -14.67
C SER A 26 -39.11 -25.05 -15.44
N VAL A 27 -38.03 -25.42 -14.74
CA VAL A 27 -36.99 -26.30 -15.27
C VAL A 27 -36.87 -27.52 -14.36
N SER A 28 -37.14 -28.67 -14.96
CA SER A 28 -37.24 -29.99 -14.33
C SER A 28 -35.88 -30.51 -13.85
N ALA A 29 -35.85 -31.00 -12.62
CA ALA A 29 -34.83 -31.91 -12.12
C ALA A 29 -35.20 -33.35 -12.56
N THR A 30 -34.34 -34.01 -13.32
CA THR A 30 -34.43 -35.44 -13.59
C THR A 30 -33.68 -36.22 -12.53
N THR A 31 -34.44 -36.93 -11.71
CA THR A 31 -33.99 -38.00 -10.82
C THR A 31 -33.77 -39.28 -11.63
N HIS A 32 -32.63 -39.94 -11.42
CA HIS A 32 -32.50 -41.37 -11.68
C HIS A 32 -32.36 -42.09 -10.35
N ALA A 33 -33.45 -42.74 -9.95
CA ALA A 33 -33.44 -43.80 -8.96
C ALA A 33 -32.87 -45.06 -9.61
N LYS A 34 -32.01 -45.79 -8.89
CA LYS A 34 -31.85 -47.23 -9.09
C LYS A 34 -31.85 -47.92 -7.74
N GLU A 35 -32.58 -49.02 -7.72
CA GLU A 35 -33.14 -49.72 -6.59
C GLU A 35 -32.12 -50.43 -5.69
N SER A 36 -32.66 -50.69 -4.50
CA SER A 36 -32.21 -51.56 -3.42
C SER A 36 -31.73 -52.94 -3.85
N ASP A 37 -30.76 -53.46 -3.10
CA ASP A 37 -30.80 -54.85 -2.68
C ASP A 37 -30.36 -54.98 -1.22
N ALA A 38 -31.12 -55.78 -0.47
CA ALA A 38 -30.99 -55.97 0.96
C ALA A 38 -30.57 -57.41 1.28
N SER A 39 -29.56 -57.57 2.13
CA SER A 39 -29.39 -58.57 3.21
C SER A 39 -27.90 -58.54 3.58
N SER A 40 -27.44 -58.78 4.80
CA SER A 40 -27.97 -59.58 5.90
C SER A 40 -27.29 -59.12 7.19
N SER A 41 -28.01 -59.32 8.28
CA SER A 41 -27.57 -59.13 9.66
C SER A 41 -26.48 -60.11 10.05
N GLU A 42 -25.44 -59.63 10.73
CA GLU A 42 -24.78 -60.41 11.78
C GLU A 42 -24.23 -59.50 12.89
N SER A 43 -24.22 -60.07 14.08
CA SER A 43 -24.35 -59.43 15.38
C SER A 43 -23.01 -59.18 16.07
N ARG A 44 -23.03 -58.16 16.95
CA ARG A 44 -22.31 -58.06 18.24
C ARG A 44 -20.80 -58.34 18.22
N ASP A 45 -20.02 -57.31 18.53
CA ASP A 45 -19.45 -57.23 19.88
C ASP A 45 -19.11 -55.79 20.26
N THR A 46 -19.58 -55.43 21.44
CA THR A 46 -19.33 -54.18 22.14
C THR A 46 -17.94 -54.23 22.75
N GLU A 47 -17.01 -53.45 22.21
CA GLU A 47 -15.79 -53.10 22.92
C GLU A 47 -15.85 -51.60 23.25
N SER A 48 -16.06 -51.34 24.54
CA SER A 48 -16.07 -50.01 25.12
C SER A 48 -14.64 -49.46 25.15
N THR A 49 -14.26 -48.72 24.13
CA THR A 49 -13.13 -47.80 24.22
C THR A 49 -13.62 -46.49 24.83
N GLN A 50 -13.15 -46.27 26.06
CA GLN A 50 -13.18 -44.99 26.75
C GLN A 50 -12.75 -43.90 25.77
N ARG A 51 -13.62 -42.90 25.56
CA ARG A 51 -13.22 -41.64 24.94
C ARG A 51 -12.23 -40.98 25.88
N ASP A 52 -10.97 -40.98 25.46
CA ASP A 52 -9.95 -40.10 26.01
C ASP A 52 -10.38 -38.66 25.73
N ASP A 53 -10.59 -37.89 26.80
CA ASP A 53 -11.11 -36.53 26.80
C ASP A 53 -9.98 -35.50 26.52
N SER A 54 -9.12 -35.81 25.54
CA SER A 54 -7.87 -35.07 25.29
C SER A 54 -7.70 -34.56 23.86
N SER A 55 -8.78 -34.25 23.13
CA SER A 55 -8.70 -33.79 21.73
C SER A 55 -9.27 -32.39 21.47
N ASP A 56 -9.41 -31.53 22.48
CA ASP A 56 -9.95 -30.16 22.32
C ASP A 56 -8.87 -29.05 22.18
N ALA A 57 -7.60 -29.43 22.03
CA ALA A 57 -6.56 -28.48 21.67
C ALA A 57 -6.52 -28.34 20.15
N LEU A 58 -6.97 -27.20 19.63
CA LEU A 58 -6.74 -26.81 18.23
C LEU A 58 -5.25 -26.95 17.91
N ASP A 59 -4.93 -27.49 16.74
CA ASP A 59 -3.55 -27.47 16.22
C ASP A 59 -3.04 -26.00 16.18
N PRO A 60 -1.74 -25.71 16.42
CA PRO A 60 -1.24 -24.35 16.42
C PRO A 60 -1.58 -23.55 15.16
N SER A 61 -1.69 -24.19 14.00
CA SER A 61 -2.10 -23.53 12.76
C SER A 61 -3.59 -23.16 12.75
N GLU A 62 -4.47 -24.06 13.21
CA GLU A 62 -5.91 -23.79 13.33
C GLU A 62 -6.16 -22.67 14.35
N LEU A 63 -5.45 -22.69 15.48
CA LEU A 63 -5.52 -21.66 16.51
C LEU A 63 -5.03 -20.30 15.98
N ALA A 64 -3.93 -20.28 15.21
CA ALA A 64 -3.42 -19.07 14.57
C ALA A 64 -4.44 -18.47 13.59
N ASN A 65 -4.99 -19.28 12.68
CA ASN A 65 -6.00 -18.84 11.71
C ASN A 65 -7.22 -18.22 12.39
N ALA A 66 -7.77 -18.92 13.39
CA ALA A 66 -8.99 -18.48 14.05
C ALA A 66 -8.78 -17.19 14.88
N ALA A 67 -7.63 -17.04 15.55
CA ALA A 67 -7.28 -15.81 16.26
C ALA A 67 -7.08 -14.63 15.27
N LEU A 68 -6.35 -14.85 14.18
CA LEU A 68 -6.12 -13.83 13.17
C LEU A 68 -7.42 -13.38 12.49
N ASP A 69 -8.36 -14.29 12.25
CA ASP A 69 -9.70 -13.96 11.74
C ASP A 69 -10.49 -13.05 12.69
N ILE A 70 -10.42 -13.28 14.00
CA ILE A 70 -11.02 -12.38 14.99
C ILE A 70 -10.37 -10.99 14.90
N LEU A 71 -9.04 -10.93 14.88
CA LEU A 71 -8.30 -9.66 14.80
C LEU A 71 -8.60 -8.90 13.50
N ARG A 72 -8.72 -9.61 12.37
CA ARG A 72 -9.11 -9.05 11.06
C ARG A 72 -10.48 -8.42 11.12
N GLN A 73 -11.47 -9.15 11.64
CA GLN A 73 -12.87 -8.71 11.62
C GLN A 73 -13.16 -7.58 12.61
N ASN A 74 -12.46 -7.58 13.76
CA ASN A 74 -12.85 -6.75 14.90
C ASN A 74 -11.84 -5.64 15.24
N CYS A 75 -10.58 -5.75 14.81
CA CYS A 75 -9.50 -4.89 15.29
C CYS A 75 -8.75 -4.16 14.16
N HIS A 76 -8.48 -4.85 13.05
CA HIS A 76 -7.51 -4.43 12.02
C HIS A 76 -7.83 -3.10 11.35
N ARG A 77 -9.12 -2.82 11.07
CA ARG A 77 -9.54 -1.54 10.49
C ARG A 77 -9.05 -0.34 11.31
N CYS A 78 -9.14 -0.39 12.63
CA CYS A 78 -8.66 0.69 13.49
C CYS A 78 -7.17 0.58 13.82
N HIS A 79 -6.66 -0.65 13.98
CA HIS A 79 -5.29 -0.96 14.41
C HIS A 79 -4.50 -1.67 13.30
N GLY A 80 -4.33 -1.00 12.16
CA GLY A 80 -3.62 -1.53 10.99
C GLY A 80 -3.96 -0.81 9.70
N VAL A 81 -5.20 -0.31 9.58
CA VAL A 81 -5.64 0.51 8.44
C VAL A 81 -5.72 1.99 8.81
N GLU A 82 -6.55 2.36 9.78
CA GLU A 82 -6.74 3.76 10.22
C GLU A 82 -5.66 4.24 11.21
N PHE A 83 -4.81 3.33 11.70
CA PHE A 83 -3.75 3.60 12.69
C PHE A 83 -4.21 4.49 13.86
N LYS A 84 -5.35 4.17 14.49
CA LYS A 84 -5.86 4.87 15.69
C LYS A 84 -4.87 4.82 16.85
N ILE A 85 -4.03 3.80 16.86
CA ILE A 85 -2.79 3.78 17.65
C ILE A 85 -1.64 3.84 16.65
N ASP A 86 -0.79 4.86 16.81
CA ASP A 86 0.29 5.17 15.88
C ASP A 86 1.28 4.00 15.74
N LYS A 87 1.57 3.61 14.49
CA LYS A 87 2.43 2.47 14.10
C LYS A 87 1.98 1.08 14.57
N MET A 88 0.80 0.95 15.18
CA MET A 88 0.27 -0.35 15.61
C MET A 88 -0.46 -1.03 14.45
N ASN A 89 0.01 -2.21 14.06
CA ASN A 89 -0.71 -3.13 13.18
C ASN A 89 -0.94 -4.46 13.89
N VAL A 90 -2.21 -4.78 14.18
CA VAL A 90 -2.63 -6.00 14.87
C VAL A 90 -2.44 -7.26 14.02
N LEU A 91 -2.17 -7.12 12.73
CA LEU A 91 -1.79 -8.21 11.82
C LEU A 91 -0.30 -8.20 11.48
N ASP A 92 0.52 -7.54 12.30
CA ASP A 92 1.98 -7.63 12.24
C ASP A 92 2.52 -8.20 13.55
N ARG A 93 2.92 -9.48 13.50
CA ARG A 93 3.40 -10.20 14.69
C ARG A 93 4.55 -9.47 15.39
N ASP A 94 5.51 -8.96 14.64
CA ASP A 94 6.68 -8.27 15.20
C ASP A 94 6.26 -7.00 15.95
N THR A 95 5.21 -6.33 15.46
CA THR A 95 4.64 -5.15 16.13
C THR A 95 3.93 -5.54 17.43
N LEU A 96 3.23 -6.69 17.46
CA LEU A 96 2.52 -7.15 18.64
C LEU A 96 3.43 -7.67 19.76
N VAL A 97 4.48 -8.41 19.40
CA VAL A 97 5.39 -9.04 20.38
C VAL A 97 6.64 -8.20 20.66
N GLY A 98 6.85 -7.13 19.90
CA GLY A 98 7.96 -6.20 20.10
C GLY A 98 7.71 -5.19 21.23
N ASP A 99 8.78 -4.54 21.65
CA ASP A 99 8.72 -3.45 22.63
C ASP A 99 7.86 -2.28 22.12
N VAL A 100 6.80 -1.93 22.86
CA VAL A 100 5.97 -0.74 22.55
C VAL A 100 6.66 0.52 23.07
N ARG A 101 6.26 1.66 22.51
CA ARG A 101 6.67 3.00 22.93
C ARG A 101 6.65 3.14 24.46
N PRO A 102 7.64 3.84 25.06
CA PRO A 102 7.62 4.13 26.49
C PRO A 102 6.36 4.94 26.83
N ASN A 103 5.65 4.54 27.87
CA ASN A 103 4.60 5.36 28.44
C ASN A 103 5.23 6.59 29.16
N ALA A 104 4.41 7.56 29.58
CA ALA A 104 4.88 8.76 30.28
C ALA A 104 5.62 8.48 31.60
N GLY A 105 5.58 7.24 32.12
CA GLY A 105 6.32 6.76 33.27
C GLY A 105 7.65 6.08 32.95
N GLY A 106 8.00 5.89 31.68
CA GLY A 106 9.24 5.25 31.23
C GLY A 106 9.18 3.73 31.08
N ASP A 107 8.05 3.09 31.41
CA ASP A 107 7.86 1.66 31.23
C ASP A 107 7.44 1.36 29.77
N ARG A 108 8.04 0.32 29.19
CA ARG A 108 7.65 -0.23 27.88
C ARG A 108 6.65 -1.36 28.13
N GLU A 109 5.38 -1.17 27.78
CA GLU A 109 4.37 -2.24 27.86
C GLU A 109 4.34 -3.01 26.54
N VAL A 110 4.71 -4.29 26.51
CA VAL A 110 4.57 -5.11 25.30
C VAL A 110 3.07 -5.32 25.01
N TYR A 111 2.61 -5.17 23.75
CA TYR A 111 1.19 -5.37 23.42
C TYR A 111 0.76 -6.81 23.72
N VAL A 112 1.61 -7.78 23.38
CA VAL A 112 1.42 -9.21 23.65
C VAL A 112 2.71 -9.81 24.17
N VAL A 113 2.67 -10.36 25.39
CA VAL A 113 3.73 -11.18 25.96
C VAL A 113 3.46 -12.64 25.55
N PRO A 114 4.26 -13.23 24.64
CA PRO A 114 4.00 -14.60 24.19
C PRO A 114 4.07 -15.58 25.37
N GLY A 115 3.03 -16.38 25.55
CA GLY A 115 2.91 -17.36 26.62
C GLY A 115 2.32 -16.81 27.93
N ASP A 116 1.97 -15.53 27.99
CA ASP A 116 1.38 -14.92 29.20
C ASP A 116 0.29 -13.89 28.81
N ALA A 117 -0.96 -14.37 28.73
CA ALA A 117 -2.10 -13.49 28.46
C ALA A 117 -2.34 -12.46 29.57
N ASP A 118 -2.07 -12.79 30.84
CA ASP A 118 -2.33 -11.87 31.96
C ASP A 118 -1.35 -10.69 31.97
N ALA A 119 -0.13 -10.90 31.47
CA ALA A 119 0.85 -9.84 31.24
C ALA A 119 0.65 -9.07 29.92
N SER A 120 -0.32 -9.46 29.08
CA SER A 120 -0.52 -8.88 27.74
C SER A 120 -1.55 -7.76 27.73
N LEU A 121 -1.14 -6.55 27.31
CA LEU A 121 -2.05 -5.40 27.18
C LEU A 121 -3.23 -5.68 26.25
N LEU A 122 -2.99 -6.38 25.13
CA LEU A 122 -4.03 -6.77 24.18
C LEU A 122 -5.15 -7.59 24.86
N TRP A 123 -4.78 -8.54 25.72
CA TRP A 123 -5.75 -9.34 26.46
C TRP A 123 -6.51 -8.49 27.45
N ASN A 124 -5.83 -7.64 28.22
CA ASN A 124 -6.46 -6.82 29.25
C ASN A 124 -7.56 -5.90 28.67
N VAL A 125 -7.28 -5.22 27.54
CA VAL A 125 -8.29 -4.35 26.91
C VAL A 125 -9.46 -5.12 26.28
N ILE A 126 -9.24 -6.37 25.86
CA ILE A 126 -10.31 -7.26 25.35
C ILE A 126 -11.14 -7.83 26.49
N ASN A 127 -10.50 -8.30 27.55
CA ASN A 127 -11.15 -8.90 28.71
C ASN A 127 -12.06 -7.88 29.40
N ASP A 128 -11.58 -6.65 29.55
CA ASP A 128 -12.28 -5.54 30.20
C ASP A 128 -13.36 -4.88 29.31
N ASP A 129 -13.68 -5.45 28.15
CA ASP A 129 -14.67 -4.93 27.19
C ASP A 129 -14.38 -3.52 26.65
N HIS A 130 -13.15 -3.03 26.80
CA HIS A 130 -12.73 -1.74 26.21
C HIS A 130 -12.55 -1.83 24.70
N MET A 131 -12.16 -3.00 24.19
CA MET A 131 -11.98 -3.27 22.77
C MET A 131 -12.72 -4.54 22.33
N PRO A 132 -13.43 -4.51 21.18
CA PRO A 132 -13.72 -3.36 20.32
C PRO A 132 -14.74 -2.38 20.93
N PRO A 133 -14.64 -1.06 20.67
CA PRO A 133 -15.43 -0.04 21.38
C PRO A 133 -16.92 -0.01 21.02
N LYS A 134 -17.30 -0.51 19.84
CA LYS A 134 -18.71 -0.54 19.39
C LYS A 134 -19.47 -1.76 19.88
N LYS A 135 -18.79 -2.91 19.91
CA LYS A 135 -19.34 -4.21 20.28
C LYS A 135 -18.21 -5.04 20.86
N PRO A 136 -18.22 -5.31 22.17
CA PRO A 136 -17.24 -6.19 22.78
C PRO A 136 -17.28 -7.58 22.15
N LEU A 137 -16.13 -8.27 22.20
CA LEU A 137 -16.05 -9.65 21.70
C LEU A 137 -16.92 -10.58 22.55
N GLY A 138 -17.49 -11.59 21.90
CA GLY A 138 -18.17 -12.66 22.61
C GLY A 138 -17.18 -13.52 23.41
N ASP A 139 -17.65 -14.19 24.46
CA ASP A 139 -16.80 -14.99 25.36
C ASP A 139 -15.95 -16.04 24.62
N ASN A 140 -16.49 -16.64 23.56
CA ASN A 140 -15.75 -17.62 22.75
C ASN A 140 -14.55 -16.98 22.04
N ASP A 141 -14.74 -15.82 21.41
CA ASP A 141 -13.69 -15.09 20.71
C ASP A 141 -12.62 -14.61 21.69
N LYS A 142 -13.04 -14.11 22.88
CA LYS A 142 -12.12 -13.76 23.97
C LYS A 142 -11.26 -14.96 24.36
N GLN A 143 -11.88 -16.09 24.67
CA GLN A 143 -11.15 -17.31 25.06
C GLN A 143 -10.19 -17.78 23.97
N LEU A 144 -10.56 -17.62 22.69
CA LEU A 144 -9.68 -17.98 21.58
C LEU A 144 -8.44 -17.09 21.52
N ILE A 145 -8.60 -15.77 21.67
CA ILE A 145 -7.48 -14.83 21.75
C ILE A 145 -6.59 -15.14 22.96
N ARG A 146 -7.18 -15.45 24.12
CA ARG A 146 -6.40 -15.84 25.31
C ARG A 146 -5.56 -17.09 25.04
N LYS A 147 -6.18 -18.16 24.54
CA LYS A 147 -5.50 -19.41 24.18
C LYS A 147 -4.38 -19.18 23.18
N TRP A 148 -4.61 -18.30 22.20
CA TRP A 148 -3.61 -17.94 21.20
C TRP A 148 -2.39 -17.23 21.80
N ILE A 149 -2.59 -16.30 22.74
CA ILE A 149 -1.49 -15.64 23.46
C ILE A 149 -0.72 -16.64 24.33
N ASP A 150 -1.45 -17.45 25.12
CA ASP A 150 -0.86 -18.47 26.00
C ASP A 150 -0.11 -19.56 25.22
N ALA A 151 -0.50 -19.83 23.97
CA ALA A 151 0.21 -20.73 23.05
C ALA A 151 1.48 -20.12 22.41
N GLY A 152 1.87 -18.90 22.81
CA GLY A 152 3.07 -18.24 22.30
C GLY A 152 2.86 -17.48 20.99
N VAL A 153 1.62 -17.09 20.68
CA VAL A 153 1.27 -16.29 19.50
C VAL A 153 1.68 -17.02 18.20
N PRO A 154 1.20 -18.25 17.97
CA PRO A 154 1.44 -18.95 16.71
C PRO A 154 0.88 -18.11 15.56
N TRP A 155 1.60 -18.07 14.44
CA TRP A 155 1.22 -17.28 13.28
C TRP A 155 0.94 -18.18 12.09
N GLU A 156 0.07 -17.73 11.19
CA GLU A 156 -0.19 -18.41 9.93
C GLU A 156 1.13 -18.62 9.17
N THR A 157 1.43 -19.89 8.87
CA THR A 157 2.50 -20.27 7.94
C THR A 157 1.89 -21.18 6.89
N ASN A 158 2.29 -21.01 5.64
CA ASN A 158 1.83 -21.92 4.59
C ASN A 158 2.94 -22.92 4.27
N LEU A 159 2.96 -24.02 5.03
CA LEU A 159 3.92 -25.10 4.84
C LEU A 159 3.66 -25.94 3.59
N SER A 160 2.52 -25.74 2.92
CA SER A 160 2.08 -26.54 1.77
C SER A 160 2.49 -25.97 0.41
N ARG A 161 2.99 -24.72 0.35
CA ARG A 161 3.44 -24.13 -0.92
C ARG A 161 4.72 -24.80 -1.41
N GLU A 162 4.68 -25.26 -2.65
CA GLU A 162 5.85 -25.80 -3.34
C GLU A 162 6.87 -24.68 -3.57
N PHE A 163 8.16 -25.01 -3.45
CA PHE A 163 9.22 -24.08 -3.73
C PHE A 163 9.37 -23.93 -5.25
N ILE A 164 9.41 -22.69 -5.74
CA ILE A 164 9.64 -22.40 -7.17
C ILE A 164 11.11 -22.03 -7.34
N ASP A 165 11.86 -22.83 -8.08
CA ASP A 165 13.27 -22.56 -8.35
C ASP A 165 13.47 -21.52 -9.47
N ASP A 166 14.69 -20.96 -9.55
CA ASP A 166 15.03 -19.95 -10.55
C ASP A 166 14.97 -20.49 -12.00
N VAL A 167 15.19 -21.79 -12.19
CA VAL A 167 15.12 -22.42 -13.51
C VAL A 167 13.68 -22.39 -14.02
N ASP A 168 12.71 -22.69 -13.16
CA ASP A 168 11.29 -22.61 -13.49
C ASP A 168 10.84 -21.18 -13.77
N VAL A 169 11.33 -20.19 -13.02
CA VAL A 169 11.09 -18.77 -13.32
C VAL A 169 11.60 -18.42 -14.73
N LEU A 170 12.84 -18.81 -15.07
CA LEU A 170 13.41 -18.58 -16.39
C LEU A 170 12.64 -19.30 -17.49
N LYS A 171 12.17 -20.54 -17.26
CA LYS A 171 11.34 -21.31 -18.21
C LYS A 171 10.04 -20.58 -18.50
N GLN A 172 9.34 -20.08 -17.48
CA GLN A 172 8.08 -19.36 -17.66
C GLN A 172 8.28 -18.07 -18.46
N ILE A 173 9.35 -17.31 -18.17
CA ILE A 173 9.71 -16.11 -18.93
C ILE A 173 10.03 -16.44 -20.38
N ALA A 174 10.86 -17.46 -20.64
CA ALA A 174 11.25 -17.85 -21.98
C ALA A 174 10.04 -18.32 -22.82
N ARG A 175 9.14 -19.12 -22.22
CA ARG A 175 7.88 -19.58 -22.84
C ARG A 175 6.99 -18.40 -23.22
N HIS A 176 6.71 -17.50 -22.26
CA HIS A 176 5.88 -16.33 -22.52
C HIS A 176 6.50 -15.46 -23.63
N LEU A 177 7.80 -15.16 -23.55
CA LEU A 177 8.47 -14.31 -24.54
C LEU A 177 8.51 -14.93 -25.95
N PHE A 178 8.59 -16.27 -26.04
CA PHE A 178 8.52 -16.98 -27.31
C PHE A 178 7.18 -16.74 -28.02
N ASP A 179 6.07 -16.75 -27.27
CA ASP A 179 4.71 -16.53 -27.77
C ASP A 179 4.44 -15.05 -28.16
N ILE A 180 5.21 -14.11 -27.61
CA ILE A 180 5.16 -12.71 -28.01
C ILE A 180 5.78 -12.51 -29.40
N ARG A 181 5.12 -11.69 -30.23
CA ARG A 181 5.61 -11.31 -31.56
C ARG A 181 6.98 -10.63 -31.47
N LYS A 182 7.87 -10.97 -32.40
CA LYS A 182 9.29 -10.56 -32.38
C LYS A 182 9.48 -9.05 -32.19
N GLU A 183 8.68 -8.23 -32.86
CA GLU A 183 8.73 -6.77 -32.80
C GLU A 183 8.27 -6.16 -31.47
N GLU A 184 7.52 -6.93 -30.67
CA GLU A 184 6.95 -6.49 -29.39
C GLU A 184 7.78 -6.93 -28.18
N ARG A 185 8.65 -7.93 -28.36
CA ARG A 185 9.48 -8.50 -27.28
C ARG A 185 10.29 -7.43 -26.55
N LYS A 186 10.85 -6.46 -27.27
CA LYS A 186 11.64 -5.35 -26.68
C LYS A 186 10.90 -4.49 -25.66
N PHE A 187 9.56 -4.51 -25.65
CA PHE A 187 8.75 -3.76 -24.68
C PHE A 187 8.33 -4.60 -23.46
N GLN A 188 8.59 -5.91 -23.48
CA GLN A 188 8.22 -6.80 -22.40
C GLN A 188 9.22 -6.65 -21.26
N ARG A 189 8.73 -6.56 -20.03
CA ARG A 189 9.53 -6.64 -18.81
C ARG A 189 8.81 -7.55 -17.83
N TYR A 190 9.58 -8.20 -16.96
CA TYR A 190 9.05 -9.16 -16.00
C TYR A 190 9.37 -8.71 -14.58
N LEU A 191 8.39 -8.82 -13.69
CA LEU A 191 8.55 -8.59 -12.26
C LEU A 191 8.16 -9.84 -11.49
N THR A 192 8.87 -10.15 -10.41
CA THR A 192 8.64 -11.38 -9.65
C THR A 192 8.47 -11.14 -8.15
N ILE A 193 7.59 -11.93 -7.55
CA ILE A 193 7.44 -12.12 -6.10
C ILE A 193 7.78 -13.55 -5.69
N THR A 194 8.46 -14.34 -6.53
CA THR A 194 8.79 -15.75 -6.27
C THR A 194 9.55 -15.92 -4.95
N HIS A 195 10.51 -15.06 -4.63
CA HIS A 195 11.22 -15.10 -3.35
C HIS A 195 10.32 -14.82 -2.14
N ILE A 196 9.25 -14.04 -2.31
CA ILE A 196 8.23 -13.80 -1.28
C ILE A 196 7.32 -15.04 -1.14
N HIS A 197 6.91 -15.62 -2.27
CA HIS A 197 6.12 -16.86 -2.30
C HIS A 197 6.83 -18.01 -1.58
N ASN A 198 8.12 -18.18 -1.89
CA ASN A 198 8.98 -19.22 -1.33
C ASN A 198 9.22 -19.04 0.17
N ASN A 199 9.06 -17.82 0.70
CA ASN A 199 9.10 -17.58 2.14
C ASN A 199 7.80 -18.06 2.81
N ARG A 200 7.87 -19.25 3.42
CA ARG A 200 6.72 -19.93 4.06
C ARG A 200 6.09 -19.16 5.23
N SER A 201 6.78 -18.15 5.76
CA SER A 201 6.22 -17.24 6.78
C SER A 201 5.27 -16.18 6.20
N VAL A 202 5.29 -15.96 4.89
CA VAL A 202 4.37 -15.05 4.21
C VAL A 202 3.07 -15.79 3.91
N THR A 203 1.92 -15.19 4.24
CA THR A 203 0.62 -15.83 3.99
C THR A 203 0.13 -15.60 2.56
N ASP A 204 -0.83 -16.39 2.08
CA ASP A 204 -1.44 -16.16 0.75
C ASP A 204 -2.18 -14.82 0.69
N ARG A 205 -2.69 -14.37 1.84
CA ARG A 205 -3.29 -13.05 2.00
C ARG A 205 -2.25 -11.94 1.84
N ASP A 206 -1.07 -12.09 2.43
CA ASP A 206 0.02 -11.12 2.25
C ASP A 206 0.51 -11.11 0.80
N LEU A 207 0.59 -12.27 0.13
CA LEU A 207 0.90 -12.34 -1.30
C LEU A 207 -0.07 -11.49 -2.14
N ARG A 208 -1.36 -11.46 -1.82
CA ARG A 208 -2.32 -10.56 -2.48
C ARG A 208 -1.97 -9.09 -2.30
N ILE A 209 -1.46 -8.69 -1.14
CA ILE A 209 -0.99 -7.32 -0.89
C ILE A 209 0.20 -6.99 -1.80
N TYR A 210 1.16 -7.91 -1.96
CA TYR A 210 2.28 -7.71 -2.90
C TYR A 210 1.80 -7.55 -4.35
N ARG A 211 0.86 -8.39 -4.79
CA ARG A 211 0.29 -8.32 -6.14
C ARG A 211 -0.49 -7.01 -6.37
N ALA A 212 -1.32 -6.62 -5.39
CA ALA A 212 -2.08 -5.37 -5.42
C ALA A 212 -1.16 -4.14 -5.40
N ALA A 213 -0.08 -4.18 -4.63
CA ALA A 213 0.91 -3.11 -4.55
C ALA A 213 1.65 -2.95 -5.88
N LEU A 214 2.06 -4.05 -6.52
CA LEU A 214 2.66 -4.01 -7.85
C LEU A 214 1.70 -3.39 -8.87
N SER A 215 0.45 -3.87 -8.92
CA SER A 215 -0.55 -3.33 -9.83
C SER A 215 -0.83 -1.84 -9.59
N LYS A 216 -0.98 -1.43 -8.33
CA LYS A 216 -1.16 -0.02 -7.96
C LYS A 216 0.05 0.81 -8.37
N ALA A 217 1.27 0.37 -8.06
CA ALA A 217 2.50 1.13 -8.31
C ALA A 217 2.68 1.44 -9.80
N VAL A 218 2.56 0.44 -10.68
CA VAL A 218 2.74 0.67 -12.12
C VAL A 218 1.67 1.59 -12.70
N ASN A 219 0.42 1.49 -12.23
CA ASN A 219 -0.68 2.32 -12.72
C ASN A 219 -0.66 3.74 -12.11
N SER A 220 -0.22 3.90 -10.87
CA SER A 220 -0.06 5.20 -10.20
C SER A 220 1.14 6.01 -10.71
N MET A 221 2.00 5.42 -11.55
CA MET A 221 3.11 6.11 -12.21
C MET A 221 2.95 6.11 -13.74
N SER A 222 1.74 5.83 -14.25
CA SER A 222 1.47 5.77 -15.69
C SER A 222 0.96 7.10 -16.24
N ASP A 223 1.40 7.47 -17.44
CA ASP A 223 0.86 8.60 -18.20
C ASP A 223 -0.26 8.19 -19.19
N GLN A 224 -0.67 6.93 -19.19
CA GLN A 224 -1.68 6.39 -20.11
C GLN A 224 -3.08 6.52 -19.52
N ALA A 225 -4.10 6.61 -20.39
CA ALA A 225 -5.50 6.78 -19.98
C ALA A 225 -6.18 5.49 -19.48
N THR A 226 -5.56 4.33 -19.71
CA THR A 226 -6.14 3.04 -19.35
C THR A 226 -5.38 2.43 -18.20
N ILE A 227 -6.11 1.96 -17.18
CA ILE A 227 -5.54 1.12 -16.12
C ILE A 227 -5.25 -0.25 -16.71
N LYS A 228 -3.98 -0.67 -16.65
CA LYS A 228 -3.51 -1.97 -17.09
C LYS A 228 -2.81 -2.67 -15.92
N PRO A 229 -3.49 -3.60 -15.23
CA PRO A 229 -2.81 -4.45 -14.26
C PRO A 229 -1.73 -5.32 -14.94
N PRO A 230 -0.58 -5.58 -14.30
CA PRO A 230 0.40 -6.56 -14.76
C PRO A 230 -0.23 -7.94 -14.94
N THR A 231 0.23 -8.69 -15.96
CA THR A 231 -0.36 -9.99 -16.32
C THR A 231 0.46 -11.12 -15.70
N PRO A 232 -0.11 -11.99 -14.84
CA PRO A 232 0.61 -13.17 -14.36
C PRO A 232 0.89 -14.13 -15.52
N ILE A 233 2.08 -14.74 -15.54
CA ILE A 233 2.50 -15.70 -16.58
C ILE A 233 2.70 -17.12 -16.06
N ASP A 234 2.37 -17.35 -14.79
CA ASP A 234 2.45 -18.62 -14.08
C ASP A 234 1.18 -18.84 -13.24
N ASP A 235 0.85 -20.10 -12.96
CA ASP A 235 -0.38 -20.48 -12.25
C ASP A 235 -0.37 -19.99 -10.80
N GLU A 236 0.80 -19.98 -10.16
CA GLU A 236 1.00 -19.46 -8.80
C GLU A 236 1.00 -17.92 -8.73
N ARG A 237 0.91 -17.25 -9.90
CA ARG A 237 0.86 -15.79 -10.04
C ARG A 237 2.00 -15.10 -9.27
N THR A 238 3.21 -15.61 -9.46
CA THR A 238 4.45 -15.12 -8.86
C THR A 238 5.30 -14.32 -9.84
N ILE A 239 5.07 -14.48 -11.15
CA ILE A 239 5.79 -13.81 -12.22
C ILE A 239 4.81 -13.00 -13.05
N TYR A 240 5.07 -11.69 -13.17
CA TYR A 240 4.21 -10.74 -13.85
C TYR A 240 4.92 -10.14 -15.06
N ASN A 241 4.25 -10.17 -16.20
CA ASN A 241 4.64 -9.42 -17.37
C ASN A 241 4.02 -8.02 -17.37
N ILE A 242 4.82 -7.04 -17.79
CA ILE A 242 4.36 -5.72 -18.20
C ILE A 242 4.85 -5.42 -19.63
N ASP A 243 4.05 -4.70 -20.39
CA ASP A 243 4.46 -4.05 -21.63
C ASP A 243 4.65 -2.55 -21.34
N LEU A 244 5.85 -2.04 -21.56
CA LEU A 244 6.21 -0.65 -21.23
C LEU A 244 5.28 0.39 -21.90
N ARG A 245 4.72 0.07 -23.07
CA ARG A 245 3.80 0.96 -23.80
C ARG A 245 2.47 1.17 -23.08
N HIS A 246 2.05 0.21 -22.24
CA HIS A 246 0.84 0.37 -21.44
C HIS A 246 0.97 1.42 -20.35
N TYR A 247 2.20 1.86 -20.03
CA TYR A 247 2.48 2.81 -18.96
C TYR A 247 3.14 4.11 -19.42
N GLY A 248 3.58 4.18 -20.68
CA GLY A 248 4.31 5.32 -21.24
C GLY A 248 5.82 5.21 -21.14
N TRP A 249 6.36 4.03 -20.80
CA TRP A 249 7.78 3.85 -20.45
C TRP A 249 8.62 3.28 -21.59
N GLN A 250 8.11 3.29 -22.81
CA GLN A 250 8.81 2.79 -24.00
C GLN A 250 9.95 3.70 -24.48
N GLU A 251 9.99 4.94 -24.00
CA GLU A 251 11.04 5.89 -24.36
C GLU A 251 12.34 5.57 -23.62
N PHE A 252 13.45 5.59 -24.37
CA PHE A 252 14.78 5.32 -23.85
C PHE A 252 15.10 6.26 -22.66
N GLY A 253 15.66 5.67 -21.61
CA GLY A 253 16.03 6.34 -20.37
C GLY A 253 15.03 6.13 -19.24
N THR A 254 13.77 5.79 -19.54
CA THR A 254 12.73 5.65 -18.51
C THR A 254 12.88 4.34 -17.74
N TRP A 255 12.90 3.21 -18.44
CA TRP A 255 13.07 1.90 -17.81
C TRP A 255 14.52 1.65 -17.41
N GLU A 256 15.48 2.18 -18.17
CA GLU A 256 16.90 2.09 -17.87
C GLU A 256 17.24 2.73 -16.52
N ALA A 257 16.55 3.81 -16.12
CA ALA A 257 16.72 4.39 -14.79
C ALA A 257 16.35 3.42 -13.65
N VAL A 258 15.36 2.54 -13.89
CA VAL A 258 14.99 1.48 -12.94
C VAL A 258 16.12 0.46 -12.86
N LEU A 259 16.65 0.02 -14.01
CA LEU A 259 17.72 -0.95 -14.07
C LEU A 259 19.00 -0.43 -13.41
N GLU A 260 19.39 0.82 -13.67
CA GLU A 260 20.58 1.46 -13.07
C GLU A 260 20.57 1.38 -11.53
N LYS A 261 19.39 1.39 -10.90
CA LYS A 261 19.26 1.29 -9.44
C LYS A 261 19.03 -0.13 -8.92
N TYR A 262 18.78 -1.10 -9.79
CA TYR A 262 18.37 -2.44 -9.38
C TYR A 262 19.55 -3.27 -8.86
N PRO A 263 19.58 -3.64 -7.55
CA PRO A 263 20.78 -4.23 -6.94
C PRO A 263 20.83 -5.76 -7.04
N PHE A 264 19.87 -6.42 -7.68
CA PHE A 264 19.74 -7.89 -7.65
C PHE A 264 20.00 -8.56 -9.00
N GLY A 265 20.55 -7.84 -9.96
CA GLY A 265 20.81 -8.36 -11.31
C GLY A 265 21.87 -9.46 -11.35
N LEU A 266 21.51 -10.65 -11.81
CA LEU A 266 22.42 -11.79 -11.92
C LEU A 266 22.31 -12.47 -13.27
N LYS A 267 23.45 -12.83 -13.85
CA LYS A 267 23.54 -13.85 -14.91
C LYS A 267 23.69 -15.22 -14.22
N PRO A 268 22.79 -16.19 -14.46
CA PRO A 268 22.75 -17.43 -13.69
C PRO A 268 23.99 -18.30 -13.93
N GLN A 269 24.43 -18.97 -12.85
CA GLN A 269 25.52 -19.96 -12.82
C GLN A 269 25.19 -21.20 -11.98
N SER A 270 24.00 -21.25 -11.39
CA SER A 270 23.51 -22.33 -10.54
C SER A 270 23.46 -23.69 -11.27
N SER A 271 23.14 -23.68 -12.56
CA SER A 271 23.14 -24.89 -13.41
C SER A 271 23.41 -24.55 -14.88
N ILE A 272 23.80 -25.57 -15.66
CA ILE A 272 23.94 -25.44 -17.12
C ILE A 272 22.59 -25.11 -17.76
N GLU A 273 21.51 -25.75 -17.28
CA GLU A 273 20.15 -25.52 -17.78
C GLU A 273 19.71 -24.06 -17.57
N ALA A 274 19.97 -23.47 -16.40
CA ALA A 274 19.63 -22.07 -16.12
C ALA A 274 20.33 -21.11 -17.12
N LEU A 275 21.62 -21.37 -17.39
CA LEU A 275 22.41 -20.58 -18.33
C LEU A 275 21.89 -20.71 -19.76
N GLU A 276 21.56 -21.93 -20.22
CA GLU A 276 21.00 -22.18 -21.55
C GLU A 276 19.66 -21.44 -21.76
N ILE A 277 18.78 -21.45 -20.75
CA ILE A 277 17.49 -20.74 -20.83
C ILE A 277 17.71 -19.21 -20.81
N TYR A 278 18.64 -18.72 -19.99
CA TYR A 278 19.02 -17.30 -19.98
C TYR A 278 19.51 -16.84 -21.36
N GLU A 279 20.42 -17.60 -21.98
CA GLU A 279 20.93 -17.29 -23.32
C GLU A 279 19.81 -17.38 -24.37
N LYS A 280 18.82 -18.26 -24.17
CA LYS A 280 17.63 -18.30 -25.01
C LYS A 280 16.76 -17.06 -24.88
N ILE A 281 16.58 -16.53 -23.66
CA ILE A 281 15.86 -15.27 -23.41
C ILE A 281 16.59 -14.11 -24.11
N GLU A 282 17.92 -14.05 -23.97
CA GLU A 282 18.76 -13.08 -24.67
C GLU A 282 18.57 -13.14 -26.20
N GLU A 283 18.57 -14.35 -26.78
CA GLU A 283 18.30 -14.55 -28.21
C GLU A 283 16.91 -14.05 -28.62
N LEU A 284 15.89 -14.31 -27.79
CA LEU A 284 14.50 -13.93 -28.08
C LEU A 284 14.30 -12.40 -28.10
N TYR A 285 14.91 -11.67 -27.17
CA TYR A 285 14.95 -10.21 -27.18
C TYR A 285 15.83 -9.66 -28.30
N GLY A 286 16.93 -10.36 -28.60
CA GLY A 286 18.04 -9.90 -29.41
C GLY A 286 19.00 -9.03 -28.60
N SER A 287 20.30 -9.15 -28.87
CA SER A 287 21.38 -8.51 -28.09
C SER A 287 21.31 -6.99 -27.95
N ALA A 288 20.58 -6.30 -28.84
CA ALA A 288 20.37 -4.86 -28.76
C ALA A 288 19.24 -4.43 -27.81
N ASN A 289 18.39 -5.36 -27.34
CA ASN A 289 17.22 -5.06 -26.50
C ASN A 289 17.21 -5.83 -25.18
N PHE A 290 18.24 -6.65 -24.91
CA PHE A 290 18.33 -7.40 -23.67
C PHE A 290 19.34 -6.75 -22.74
N ASP A 291 18.84 -6.24 -21.62
CA ASP A 291 19.62 -5.49 -20.64
C ASP A 291 20.37 -6.42 -19.65
N GLY A 292 20.42 -7.73 -19.93
CA GLY A 292 20.94 -8.77 -19.04
C GLY A 292 19.98 -9.17 -17.91
N ILE A 293 19.07 -8.29 -17.51
CA ILE A 293 18.12 -8.55 -16.42
C ILE A 293 16.89 -9.29 -16.96
N THR A 294 16.66 -10.53 -16.52
CA THR A 294 15.50 -11.34 -16.92
C THR A 294 14.22 -10.91 -16.21
N SER A 295 14.31 -10.53 -14.93
CA SER A 295 13.19 -10.03 -14.12
C SER A 295 13.67 -9.11 -12.98
N ILE A 296 12.74 -8.27 -12.52
CA ILE A 296 12.94 -7.37 -11.36
C ILE A 296 12.10 -7.87 -10.18
N ARG A 297 12.67 -7.87 -8.98
CA ARG A 297 11.93 -8.10 -7.74
C ARG A 297 10.84 -7.03 -7.54
N ALA A 298 9.59 -7.46 -7.50
CA ALA A 298 8.44 -6.56 -7.46
C ALA A 298 8.31 -5.80 -6.13
N ASP A 299 8.70 -6.43 -5.01
CA ASP A 299 8.77 -5.78 -3.70
C ASP A 299 9.79 -4.63 -3.69
N TRP A 300 10.98 -4.84 -4.26
CA TRP A 300 11.97 -3.78 -4.46
C TRP A 300 11.43 -2.68 -5.37
N PHE A 301 10.82 -3.05 -6.51
CA PHE A 301 10.26 -2.08 -7.46
C PHE A 301 9.21 -1.21 -6.77
N VAL A 302 8.25 -1.81 -6.06
CA VAL A 302 7.24 -1.06 -5.31
C VAL A 302 7.88 -0.14 -4.27
N ALA A 303 8.83 -0.64 -3.47
CA ALA A 303 9.44 0.13 -2.38
C ALA A 303 10.33 1.29 -2.84
N ASN A 304 10.98 1.16 -4.01
CA ASN A 304 11.97 2.12 -4.51
C ASN A 304 11.46 2.96 -5.68
N ALA A 305 10.69 2.39 -6.61
CA ALA A 305 10.17 3.10 -7.77
C ALA A 305 9.12 4.15 -7.37
N THR A 306 8.42 3.94 -6.25
CA THR A 306 7.46 4.91 -5.70
C THR A 306 8.12 6.06 -4.92
N ARG A 307 9.45 6.18 -4.97
CA ARG A 307 10.25 7.26 -4.38
C ARG A 307 11.08 7.98 -5.46
N PRO A 308 11.42 9.27 -5.27
CA PRO A 308 12.36 9.95 -6.16
C PRO A 308 13.75 9.30 -6.11
N PRO A 309 14.53 9.36 -7.21
CA PRO A 309 14.16 9.99 -8.49
C PRO A 309 13.29 9.10 -9.39
N LEU A 310 13.11 7.81 -9.09
CA LEU A 310 12.38 6.89 -9.97
C LEU A 310 10.91 7.28 -10.14
N TYR A 311 10.23 7.65 -9.06
CA TYR A 311 8.84 8.09 -9.08
C TYR A 311 8.65 9.28 -10.03
N HIS A 312 9.59 10.21 -9.99
CA HIS A 312 9.63 11.39 -10.84
C HIS A 312 9.83 11.04 -12.31
N THR A 313 10.79 10.16 -12.61
CA THR A 313 11.07 9.68 -13.96
C THR A 313 9.88 8.90 -14.54
N LEU A 314 9.38 7.90 -13.82
CA LEU A 314 8.31 7.01 -14.28
C LEU A 314 6.98 7.73 -14.48
N THR A 315 6.62 8.62 -13.54
CA THR A 315 5.37 9.42 -13.63
C THR A 315 5.54 10.64 -14.56
N GLY A 316 6.76 10.94 -14.99
CA GLY A 316 7.08 12.11 -15.81
C GLY A 316 6.82 13.44 -15.10
N ILE A 317 6.99 13.53 -13.78
CA ILE A 317 6.80 14.78 -13.02
C ILE A 317 7.80 15.82 -13.55
N PRO A 318 7.39 17.04 -13.93
CA PRO A 318 8.33 18.05 -14.42
C PRO A 318 9.10 18.72 -13.28
N GLU A 319 10.25 19.34 -13.59
CA GLU A 319 11.07 20.06 -12.60
C GLU A 319 10.40 21.33 -12.06
N GLN A 320 9.49 21.95 -12.82
CA GLN A 320 8.82 23.19 -12.43
C GLN A 320 7.29 23.01 -12.36
N LEU A 321 6.67 23.64 -11.35
CA LEU A 321 5.22 23.69 -11.18
C LEU A 321 4.51 24.27 -12.41
N SER A 322 5.07 25.31 -13.03
CA SER A 322 4.48 25.93 -14.23
C SER A 322 4.31 24.94 -15.38
N THR A 323 5.29 24.07 -15.60
CA THR A 323 5.19 23.01 -16.61
C THR A 323 4.11 21.97 -16.29
N LEU A 324 3.89 21.67 -15.00
CA LEU A 324 2.79 20.79 -14.60
C LEU A 324 1.44 21.47 -14.85
N LEU A 325 1.30 22.73 -14.44
CA LEU A 325 0.09 23.54 -14.62
C LEU A 325 -0.34 23.61 -16.09
N ASP A 326 0.61 23.87 -16.99
CA ASP A 326 0.38 23.86 -18.43
C ASP A 326 -0.09 22.49 -18.93
N ARG A 327 0.57 21.41 -18.47
CA ARG A 327 0.24 20.03 -18.84
C ARG A 327 -1.19 19.64 -18.44
N VAL A 328 -1.63 20.07 -17.26
CA VAL A 328 -2.97 19.73 -16.73
C VAL A 328 -4.03 20.80 -17.04
N GLY A 329 -3.69 21.85 -17.78
CA GLY A 329 -4.61 22.90 -18.19
C GLY A 329 -5.11 23.80 -17.05
N VAL A 330 -4.30 23.99 -16.01
CA VAL A 330 -4.65 24.80 -14.83
C VAL A 330 -3.93 26.14 -14.89
N ASP A 331 -4.69 27.23 -14.88
CA ASP A 331 -4.17 28.60 -14.78
C ASP A 331 -4.61 29.21 -13.45
N ILE A 332 -3.71 29.18 -12.45
CA ILE A 332 -4.01 29.62 -11.08
C ILE A 332 -4.40 31.10 -11.07
N GLU A 333 -3.66 31.96 -11.77
CA GLU A 333 -3.91 33.40 -11.75
C GLU A 333 -5.22 33.76 -12.45
N LYS A 334 -5.50 33.16 -13.60
CA LYS A 334 -6.78 33.35 -14.29
C LYS A 334 -7.93 32.84 -13.43
N ASN A 335 -7.77 31.68 -12.79
CA ASN A 335 -8.81 31.13 -11.93
C ASN A 335 -9.09 32.02 -10.71
N PHE A 336 -8.03 32.57 -10.10
CA PHE A 336 -8.16 33.57 -9.06
C PHE A 336 -8.91 34.80 -9.57
N ARG A 337 -8.54 35.37 -10.72
CA ARG A 337 -9.21 36.56 -11.29
C ARG A 337 -10.69 36.31 -11.58
N LEU A 338 -11.04 35.12 -12.10
CA LEU A 338 -12.40 34.74 -12.48
C LEU A 338 -13.24 34.11 -11.36
N ASN A 339 -12.71 33.95 -10.15
CA ASN A 339 -13.39 33.29 -9.02
C ASN A 339 -13.79 31.82 -9.31
N THR A 340 -12.99 31.11 -10.10
CA THR A 340 -13.24 29.72 -10.47
C THR A 340 -12.45 28.71 -9.63
N SER A 341 -11.48 29.16 -8.83
CA SER A 341 -10.87 28.30 -7.80
C SER A 341 -11.68 28.29 -6.51
N ARG A 342 -11.44 27.28 -5.66
CA ARG A 342 -12.00 27.19 -4.31
C ARG A 342 -10.90 27.03 -3.29
N ARG A 343 -10.98 27.76 -2.18
CA ARG A 343 -9.93 27.81 -1.16
C ARG A 343 -10.46 27.45 0.22
N ALA A 344 -9.57 26.88 1.02
CA ALA A 344 -9.76 26.67 2.45
C ALA A 344 -8.46 27.03 3.18
N GLY A 345 -8.55 27.79 4.26
CA GLY A 345 -7.41 28.10 5.12
C GLY A 345 -7.50 27.40 6.46
N LEU A 346 -6.44 26.67 6.80
CA LEU A 346 -6.28 25.91 8.03
C LEU A 346 -5.26 26.63 8.93
N PHE A 347 -5.55 26.73 10.22
CA PHE A 347 -4.62 27.31 11.22
C PHE A 347 -3.79 26.24 11.95
N GLU A 348 -4.26 24.98 11.95
CA GLU A 348 -3.51 23.77 12.31
C GLU A 348 -3.92 22.67 11.32
N SER A 349 -2.97 21.84 10.86
CA SER A 349 -3.23 20.69 9.99
C SER A 349 -2.68 19.41 10.61
N GLY A 350 -3.23 18.24 10.22
CA GLY A 350 -2.80 16.95 10.76
C GLY A 350 -1.33 16.57 10.50
N VAL A 351 -0.65 17.25 9.56
CA VAL A 351 0.74 17.00 9.16
C VAL A 351 1.67 18.21 9.37
N SER A 352 1.12 19.35 9.78
CA SER A 352 1.85 20.59 10.07
C SER A 352 1.17 21.39 11.18
N GLY A 353 1.94 21.83 12.17
CA GLY A 353 1.46 22.78 13.19
C GLY A 353 1.47 24.24 12.72
N GLN A 354 1.54 24.50 11.42
CA GLN A 354 1.52 25.83 10.80
C GLN A 354 0.22 26.09 10.04
N ASN A 355 0.02 27.35 9.65
CA ASN A 355 -1.04 27.68 8.70
C ASN A 355 -0.83 26.90 7.39
N ARG A 356 -1.92 26.58 6.71
CA ARG A 356 -1.93 25.96 5.37
C ARG A 356 -3.12 26.49 4.60
N LEU A 357 -2.92 26.85 3.33
CA LEU A 357 -4.02 27.16 2.42
C LEU A 357 -4.14 26.04 1.40
N ILE A 358 -5.32 25.48 1.23
CA ILE A 358 -5.64 24.50 0.19
C ILE A 358 -6.40 25.24 -0.90
N GLU A 359 -6.00 25.04 -2.15
CA GLU A 359 -6.68 25.57 -3.32
C GLU A 359 -7.01 24.45 -4.32
N TYR A 360 -8.24 24.49 -4.80
CA TYR A 360 -8.83 23.54 -5.73
C TYR A 360 -9.06 24.19 -7.10
N HIS A 361 -8.70 23.45 -8.14
CA HIS A 361 -8.93 23.78 -9.54
C HIS A 361 -9.49 22.56 -10.30
N SER A 362 -10.35 22.84 -11.28
CA SER A 362 -10.64 21.86 -12.34
C SER A 362 -9.42 21.72 -13.26
N SER A 363 -9.14 20.50 -13.72
CA SER A 363 -8.03 20.18 -14.63
C SER A 363 -8.50 19.32 -15.80
N THR A 364 -7.65 19.15 -16.82
CA THR A 364 -7.96 18.35 -18.02
C THR A 364 -8.40 16.91 -17.69
N ASN A 365 -7.79 16.30 -16.68
CA ASN A 365 -8.03 14.89 -16.30
C ASN A 365 -8.91 14.74 -15.05
N GLY A 366 -9.47 15.83 -14.53
CA GLY A 366 -10.29 15.81 -13.32
C GLY A 366 -10.01 17.02 -12.44
N THR A 367 -9.25 16.81 -11.38
CA THR A 367 -9.00 17.82 -10.35
C THR A 367 -7.52 18.08 -10.17
N PHE A 368 -7.22 19.28 -9.65
CA PHE A 368 -5.89 19.70 -9.25
C PHE A 368 -6.00 20.43 -7.93
N TRP A 369 -5.31 19.90 -6.92
CA TRP A 369 -5.25 20.45 -5.58
C TRP A 369 -3.82 20.90 -5.32
N ILE A 370 -3.67 22.10 -4.76
CA ILE A 370 -2.39 22.62 -4.29
C ILE A 370 -2.55 23.12 -2.86
N SER A 371 -1.61 22.75 -2.00
CA SER A 371 -1.41 23.44 -0.72
C SER A 371 -0.35 24.52 -0.86
N TYR A 372 -0.51 25.58 -0.06
CA TYR A 372 0.51 26.56 0.21
C TYR A 372 0.87 26.45 1.68
N ASP A 373 2.13 26.15 1.92
CA ASP A 373 2.68 25.90 3.25
C ASP A 373 3.51 27.08 3.74
N PHE A 374 3.46 27.33 5.04
CA PHE A 374 4.03 28.53 5.65
C PHE A 374 5.06 28.17 6.72
N ASP A 375 6.16 28.94 6.78
CA ASP A 375 7.12 28.87 7.88
C ASP A 375 6.61 29.72 9.07
N ARG A 376 6.97 29.33 10.30
CA ARG A 376 6.70 30.06 11.55
C ARG A 376 7.14 31.52 11.52
N ASN A 377 8.14 31.83 10.70
CA ASN A 377 8.75 33.15 10.60
C ASN A 377 8.19 34.01 9.44
N ALA A 378 7.29 33.46 8.61
CA ALA A 378 6.78 34.16 7.43
C ALA A 378 5.69 35.17 7.84
N GLY A 379 6.05 36.46 7.92
CA GLY A 379 5.13 37.52 8.35
C GLY A 379 3.80 37.55 7.59
N ARG A 380 3.84 37.41 6.25
CA ARG A 380 2.63 37.35 5.40
C ARG A 380 1.98 35.96 5.34
N GLY A 381 2.38 35.03 6.19
CA GLY A 381 1.77 33.70 6.33
C GLY A 381 0.52 33.66 7.22
N ASN A 382 0.11 34.78 7.82
CA ASN A 382 -1.14 34.86 8.58
C ASN A 382 -2.35 34.94 7.62
N LEU A 383 -3.01 33.80 7.38
CA LEU A 383 -4.13 33.69 6.45
C LEU A 383 -5.38 34.49 6.88
N ALA A 384 -5.54 34.81 8.16
CA ALA A 384 -6.64 35.70 8.57
C ALA A 384 -6.43 37.14 8.04
N ARG A 385 -5.18 37.55 7.79
CA ARG A 385 -4.83 38.89 7.30
C ARG A 385 -4.47 38.93 5.82
N PHE A 386 -3.86 37.87 5.30
CA PHE A 386 -3.32 37.80 3.94
C PHE A 386 -3.86 36.62 3.11
N PRO A 387 -5.18 36.40 2.98
CA PRO A 387 -5.72 35.21 2.31
C PRO A 387 -5.70 35.24 0.77
N LEU A 388 -5.36 36.37 0.15
CA LEU A 388 -5.54 36.61 -1.30
C LEU A 388 -4.23 36.45 -2.10
N GLY A 389 -3.36 35.54 -1.66
CA GLY A 389 -2.09 35.22 -2.31
C GLY A 389 -2.15 33.98 -3.21
N PRO A 390 -1.02 33.46 -3.70
CA PRO A 390 0.31 34.05 -3.57
C PRO A 390 0.41 35.39 -4.32
N LYS A 391 1.50 36.14 -4.15
CA LYS A 391 1.77 37.31 -4.98
C LYS A 391 2.00 36.87 -6.44
N PHE A 392 1.40 37.58 -7.38
CA PHE A 392 1.59 37.37 -8.82
C PHE A 392 1.43 38.70 -9.57
N GLU A 393 1.80 38.72 -10.85
CA GLU A 393 1.79 39.95 -11.64
C GLU A 393 0.39 40.53 -11.78
N ASN A 394 0.25 41.84 -11.55
CA ASN A 394 -1.03 42.55 -11.59
C ASN A 394 -2.09 41.99 -10.62
N ASN A 395 -1.69 41.51 -9.44
CA ASN A 395 -2.62 41.13 -8.38
C ASN A 395 -3.27 42.39 -7.76
N GLU A 396 -4.57 42.58 -8.02
CA GLU A 396 -5.38 43.70 -7.47
C GLU A 396 -5.41 43.74 -5.93
N PHE A 397 -5.10 42.61 -5.28
CA PHE A 397 -5.12 42.42 -3.83
C PHE A 397 -3.73 42.13 -3.26
N GLU A 398 -2.67 42.69 -3.86
CA GLU A 398 -1.28 42.49 -3.42
C GLU A 398 -1.09 42.81 -1.92
N ALA A 399 -1.81 43.79 -1.39
CA ALA A 399 -1.76 44.17 0.03
C ALA A 399 -2.28 43.05 0.96
N GLU A 400 -3.12 42.15 0.46
CA GLU A 400 -3.69 40.98 1.14
C GLU A 400 -3.10 39.64 0.63
N ALA A 401 -2.07 39.67 -0.22
CA ALA A 401 -1.46 38.45 -0.76
C ALA A 401 -0.47 37.79 0.22
N PHE A 402 -0.56 36.48 0.45
CA PHE A 402 0.40 35.75 1.28
C PHE A 402 1.73 35.47 0.57
N GLU A 403 2.73 35.09 1.38
CA GLU A 403 4.02 34.53 0.94
C GLU A 403 4.14 33.13 1.55
N HIS A 404 4.46 32.12 0.73
CA HIS A 404 4.52 30.72 1.14
C HIS A 404 5.94 30.16 0.98
N ALA A 405 6.25 29.10 1.71
CA ALA A 405 7.57 28.46 1.75
C ALA A 405 7.66 27.22 0.83
N GLY A 406 6.53 26.64 0.45
CA GLY A 406 6.43 25.47 -0.41
C GLY A 406 4.98 25.10 -0.66
N GLY A 407 4.77 23.92 -1.24
CA GLY A 407 3.45 23.37 -1.46
C GLY A 407 3.46 21.89 -1.83
N GLU A 408 2.31 21.25 -1.61
CA GLU A 408 2.02 19.87 -1.99
C GLU A 408 0.93 19.88 -3.05
N ILE A 409 1.11 19.12 -4.12
CA ILE A 409 0.19 19.05 -5.24
C ILE A 409 -0.35 17.62 -5.35
N ILE A 410 -1.67 17.51 -5.54
CA ILE A 410 -2.36 16.26 -5.88
C ILE A 410 -3.15 16.51 -7.16
N PHE A 411 -2.89 15.72 -8.20
CA PHE A 411 -3.54 15.88 -9.49
C PHE A 411 -3.93 14.53 -10.10
N ASN A 412 -4.95 14.54 -10.94
CA ASN A 412 -5.39 13.34 -11.64
C ASN A 412 -4.47 13.03 -12.84
N LEU A 413 -3.99 11.78 -12.88
CA LEU A 413 -3.39 11.16 -14.05
C LEU A 413 -4.47 10.88 -15.12
N PRO A 414 -4.09 10.66 -16.39
CA PRO A 414 -5.04 10.34 -17.46
C PRO A 414 -5.90 9.10 -17.18
N ASN A 415 -5.39 8.13 -16.42
CA ASN A 415 -6.14 6.94 -16.00
C ASN A 415 -7.07 7.16 -14.79
N GLY A 416 -7.12 8.37 -14.24
CA GLY A 416 -7.97 8.79 -13.12
C GLY A 416 -7.38 8.53 -11.73
N LEU A 417 -6.23 7.85 -11.61
CA LEU A 417 -5.50 7.77 -10.35
C LEU A 417 -4.85 9.12 -10.00
N HIS A 418 -4.39 9.27 -8.76
CA HIS A 418 -3.68 10.47 -8.32
C HIS A 418 -2.17 10.32 -8.52
N ALA A 419 -1.55 11.44 -8.86
CA ALA A 419 -0.13 11.68 -8.75
C ALA A 419 0.13 12.91 -7.88
N TYR A 420 1.38 13.01 -7.46
CA TYR A 420 1.85 13.90 -6.41
C TYR A 420 3.10 14.65 -6.85
N MET A 421 3.19 15.91 -6.47
CA MET A 421 4.37 16.74 -6.64
C MET A 421 4.58 17.59 -5.39
N LEU A 422 5.82 17.67 -4.91
CA LEU A 422 6.23 18.60 -3.86
C LEU A 422 7.03 19.72 -4.50
N VAL A 423 6.85 20.95 -4.03
CA VAL A 423 7.58 22.12 -4.53
C VAL A 423 8.08 23.03 -3.42
N ASP A 424 9.20 23.71 -3.68
CA ASP A 424 9.66 24.83 -2.86
C ASP A 424 8.83 26.11 -3.12
N GLY A 425 9.09 27.17 -2.36
CA GLY A 425 8.39 28.47 -2.50
C GLY A 425 8.63 29.19 -3.83
N LYS A 426 9.49 28.67 -4.71
CA LYS A 426 9.71 29.17 -6.08
C LYS A 426 9.03 28.28 -7.13
N GLY A 427 8.37 27.20 -6.71
CA GLY A 427 7.74 26.24 -7.61
C GLY A 427 8.71 25.23 -8.23
N ASN A 428 9.95 25.13 -7.73
CA ASN A 428 10.86 24.07 -8.14
C ASN A 428 10.47 22.77 -7.44
N ARG A 429 10.48 21.66 -8.17
CA ARG A 429 10.22 20.32 -7.65
C ARG A 429 11.25 19.96 -6.58
N ILE A 430 10.79 19.31 -5.51
CA ILE A 430 11.63 18.72 -4.48
C ILE A 430 11.28 17.24 -4.26
N ASP A 431 12.24 16.47 -3.78
CA ASP A 431 12.09 15.05 -3.49
C ASP A 431 11.39 14.82 -2.14
N GLU A 432 11.67 15.69 -1.18
CA GLU A 432 11.21 15.58 0.20
C GLU A 432 10.76 16.93 0.78
N GLY A 433 9.64 16.90 1.50
CA GLY A 433 9.14 18.04 2.26
C GLY A 433 9.96 18.27 3.53
N PRO A 434 10.41 19.50 3.82
CA PRO A 434 11.27 19.76 4.97
C PRO A 434 10.51 19.60 6.30
N VAL A 435 11.13 18.92 7.27
CA VAL A 435 10.48 18.50 8.55
C VAL A 435 9.95 19.66 9.39
N ASN A 436 10.57 20.84 9.28
CA ASN A 436 10.09 22.04 9.97
C ASN A 436 8.76 22.58 9.40
N ILE A 437 8.33 22.08 8.24
CA ILE A 437 7.09 22.45 7.57
C ILE A 437 6.07 21.32 7.66
N VAL A 438 6.46 20.07 7.36
CA VAL A 438 5.57 18.88 7.32
C VAL A 438 6.27 17.62 7.80
N TRP A 439 5.54 16.66 8.39
CA TRP A 439 6.13 15.37 8.80
C TRP A 439 5.21 14.15 8.59
N ASP A 440 5.82 13.00 8.26
CA ASP A 440 5.17 11.70 8.22
C ASP A 440 5.17 11.07 9.62
N SER A 441 4.01 11.07 10.28
CA SER A 441 3.84 10.46 11.61
C SER A 441 4.01 8.94 11.59
N LEU A 442 3.61 8.29 10.50
CA LEU A 442 3.71 6.84 10.32
C LEU A 442 5.12 6.41 9.97
N ASN A 443 5.98 7.33 9.49
CA ASN A 443 7.38 7.10 9.14
C ASN A 443 7.52 5.96 8.10
N ILE A 444 6.61 5.94 7.12
CA ILE A 444 6.52 4.91 6.07
C ILE A 444 7.79 4.90 5.21
N SER A 445 8.36 6.08 4.99
CA SER A 445 9.61 6.24 4.24
C SER A 445 10.84 5.74 5.01
N GLY A 446 10.71 5.45 6.31
CA GLY A 446 11.82 5.18 7.23
C GLY A 446 12.32 6.43 7.96
N SER A 447 11.82 7.63 7.61
CA SER A 447 12.13 8.90 8.26
C SER A 447 10.86 9.74 8.45
N PRO A 448 10.87 10.80 9.28
CA PRO A 448 9.72 11.69 9.42
C PRO A 448 9.55 12.62 8.22
N LEU A 449 10.40 12.54 7.19
CA LEU A 449 10.32 13.36 5.99
C LEU A 449 9.16 12.88 5.11
N ILE A 450 8.43 13.84 4.53
CA ILE A 450 7.43 13.57 3.50
C ILE A 450 8.18 13.34 2.17
N VAL A 451 8.45 12.09 1.84
CA VAL A 451 9.03 11.70 0.55
C VAL A 451 7.93 11.68 -0.52
N ASN A 452 8.10 12.46 -1.59
CA ASN A 452 7.15 12.57 -2.69
C ASN A 452 6.85 11.20 -3.33
N GLY A 453 5.61 10.98 -3.79
CA GLY A 453 5.16 9.65 -4.19
C GLY A 453 4.77 8.82 -2.96
N LEU A 454 5.70 8.06 -2.38
CA LEU A 454 5.43 7.09 -1.30
C LEU A 454 4.61 7.66 -0.12
N SER A 455 5.07 8.77 0.48
CA SER A 455 4.42 9.32 1.67
C SER A 455 3.04 9.88 1.30
N CYS A 456 2.93 10.50 0.12
CA CYS A 456 1.69 11.06 -0.38
C CYS A 456 0.66 9.97 -0.72
N ILE A 457 1.10 8.86 -1.33
CA ILE A 457 0.28 7.67 -1.61
C ILE A 457 -0.28 7.08 -0.30
N SER A 458 0.56 6.99 0.73
CA SER A 458 0.16 6.51 2.06
C SER A 458 -0.90 7.42 2.69
N CYS A 459 -0.61 8.72 2.80
CA CYS A 459 -1.50 9.70 3.40
C CYS A 459 -2.83 9.81 2.64
N HIS A 460 -2.79 9.78 1.31
CA HIS A 460 -3.95 9.93 0.44
C HIS A 460 -4.46 8.59 -0.13
N LYS A 461 -4.33 7.51 0.65
CA LYS A 461 -4.75 6.15 0.25
C LYS A 461 -6.20 6.03 -0.23
N HIS A 462 -7.07 6.93 0.22
CA HIS A 462 -8.49 7.00 -0.17
C HIS A 462 -8.84 8.32 -0.87
N GLY A 463 -7.86 9.08 -1.34
CA GLY A 463 -8.05 10.38 -1.99
C GLY A 463 -7.83 11.56 -1.03
N MET A 464 -8.57 12.65 -1.25
CA MET A 464 -8.41 13.89 -0.49
C MET A 464 -8.83 13.73 0.98
N LEU A 465 -7.98 14.21 1.89
CA LEU A 465 -8.24 14.24 3.34
C LEU A 465 -9.29 15.28 3.69
N ASP A 466 -9.93 15.11 4.84
CA ASP A 466 -10.89 16.07 5.37
C ASP A 466 -10.18 17.36 5.83
N PHE A 467 -10.84 18.50 5.61
CA PHE A 467 -10.35 19.81 6.06
C PHE A 467 -11.51 20.76 6.34
N THR A 468 -11.28 21.71 7.24
CA THR A 468 -12.24 22.76 7.59
C THR A 468 -11.65 24.13 7.24
N ASP A 469 -12.41 24.95 6.54
CA ASP A 469 -12.02 26.34 6.31
C ASP A 469 -12.29 27.21 7.55
N PHE A 470 -11.31 28.03 7.91
CA PHE A 470 -11.45 29.05 8.96
C PHE A 470 -11.31 30.48 8.43
N VAL A 471 -10.94 30.67 7.16
CA VAL A 471 -10.67 32.00 6.61
C VAL A 471 -11.94 32.74 6.24
N ARG A 472 -12.95 32.08 5.67
CA ARG A 472 -14.20 32.71 5.25
C ARG A 472 -14.85 33.54 6.37
N GLU A 473 -15.00 32.92 7.54
CA GLU A 473 -15.59 33.55 8.73
C GLU A 473 -14.55 34.35 9.55
N GLY A 474 -13.30 33.87 9.60
CA GLY A 474 -12.24 34.42 10.44
C GLY A 474 -11.43 35.58 9.84
N THR A 475 -11.74 36.01 8.62
CA THR A 475 -10.92 37.01 7.93
C THR A 475 -10.96 38.39 8.60
N ALA A 476 -9.77 38.93 8.87
CA ALA A 476 -9.52 40.26 9.39
C ALA A 476 -9.40 41.33 8.28
N VAL A 477 -9.57 40.94 7.00
CA VAL A 477 -9.52 41.86 5.85
C VAL A 477 -10.63 42.92 5.96
N GLN A 478 -10.21 44.19 5.96
CA GLN A 478 -11.08 45.35 6.13
C GLN A 478 -11.49 46.00 4.80
N ASN A 479 -10.66 45.89 3.76
CA ASN A 479 -10.99 46.44 2.44
C ASN A 479 -12.25 45.73 1.89
N PRO A 480 -13.34 46.46 1.57
CA PRO A 480 -14.60 45.83 1.15
C PRO A 480 -14.51 45.02 -0.15
N GLN A 481 -13.67 45.42 -1.09
CA GLN A 481 -13.45 44.67 -2.34
C GLN A 481 -12.67 43.38 -2.05
N ALA A 482 -11.59 43.47 -1.27
CA ALA A 482 -10.80 42.30 -0.86
C ALA A 482 -11.64 41.32 -0.02
N ARG A 483 -12.48 41.81 0.89
CA ARG A 483 -13.37 40.97 1.71
C ARG A 483 -14.40 40.22 0.86
N ARG A 484 -14.95 40.87 -0.18
CA ARG A 484 -15.81 40.18 -1.16
C ARG A 484 -15.02 39.12 -1.93
N LYS A 485 -13.80 39.43 -2.35
CA LYS A 485 -12.92 38.45 -3.03
C LYS A 485 -12.66 37.21 -2.17
N VAL A 486 -12.46 37.38 -0.86
CA VAL A 486 -12.37 36.25 0.09
C VAL A 486 -13.65 35.42 0.06
N GLN A 487 -14.83 36.04 0.15
CA GLN A 487 -16.10 35.30 0.12
C GLN A 487 -16.36 34.58 -1.21
N GLU A 488 -15.83 35.08 -2.32
CA GLU A 488 -15.96 34.46 -3.65
C GLU A 488 -15.01 33.26 -3.83
N LEU A 489 -13.81 33.30 -3.25
CA LEU A 489 -12.81 32.24 -3.36
C LEU A 489 -12.93 31.16 -2.28
N PHE A 490 -13.38 31.51 -1.09
CA PHE A 490 -13.53 30.61 0.05
C PHE A 490 -15.02 30.29 0.22
N PRO A 491 -15.57 29.27 -0.45
CA PRO A 491 -17.01 28.98 -0.44
C PRO A 491 -17.49 28.48 0.94
N GLU A 492 -18.80 28.23 1.07
CA GLU A 492 -19.34 27.54 2.24
C GLU A 492 -18.73 26.13 2.39
N GLN A 493 -18.55 25.67 3.64
CA GLN A 493 -17.94 24.37 3.92
C GLN A 493 -18.64 23.21 3.19
N SER A 494 -19.96 23.26 3.03
CA SER A 494 -20.71 22.22 2.32
C SER A 494 -20.31 22.08 0.84
N GLU A 495 -19.89 23.17 0.19
CA GLU A 495 -19.40 23.13 -1.20
C GLU A 495 -18.00 22.48 -1.26
N LEU A 496 -17.12 22.79 -0.30
CA LEU A 496 -15.81 22.14 -0.16
C LEU A 496 -15.95 20.64 0.09
N ASP A 497 -16.85 20.26 1.01
CA ASP A 497 -17.12 18.87 1.36
C ASP A 497 -17.65 18.09 0.15
N GLN A 498 -18.53 18.71 -0.65
CA GLN A 498 -19.06 18.11 -1.87
C GLN A 498 -17.97 17.91 -2.93
N ALA A 499 -17.11 18.91 -3.16
CA ALA A 499 -16.00 18.81 -4.10
C ALA A 499 -15.02 17.71 -3.68
N ARG A 500 -14.62 17.69 -2.40
CA ARG A 500 -13.73 16.69 -1.82
C ARG A 500 -14.30 15.28 -1.94
N GLU A 501 -15.57 15.08 -1.58
CA GLU A 501 -16.22 13.77 -1.66
C GLU A 501 -16.34 13.29 -3.11
N SER A 502 -16.67 14.19 -4.05
CA SER A 502 -16.68 13.85 -5.48
C SER A 502 -15.29 13.41 -5.99
N THR A 503 -14.22 14.10 -5.60
CA THR A 503 -12.85 13.69 -5.95
C THR A 503 -12.51 12.33 -5.36
N LYS A 504 -12.85 12.10 -4.09
CA LYS A 504 -12.64 10.82 -3.40
C LYS A 504 -13.36 9.66 -4.10
N GLN A 505 -14.63 9.81 -4.44
CA GLN A 505 -15.41 8.77 -5.11
C GLN A 505 -14.85 8.42 -6.49
N ASN A 506 -14.43 9.44 -7.26
CA ASN A 506 -13.77 9.23 -8.54
C ASN A 506 -12.45 8.46 -8.36
N TYR A 507 -11.59 8.90 -7.44
CA TYR A 507 -10.33 8.21 -7.16
C TYR A 507 -10.53 6.74 -6.76
N LEU A 508 -11.46 6.46 -5.85
CA LEU A 508 -11.76 5.09 -5.40
C LEU A 508 -12.28 4.21 -6.54
N GLN A 509 -13.02 4.75 -7.49
CA GLN A 509 -13.45 4.02 -8.69
C GLN A 509 -12.27 3.55 -9.55
N HIS A 510 -11.27 4.42 -9.74
CA HIS A 510 -10.09 4.11 -10.52
C HIS A 510 -9.15 3.18 -9.74
N LEU A 511 -8.98 3.42 -8.44
CA LEU A 511 -8.22 2.54 -7.56
C LEU A 511 -8.79 1.12 -7.55
N TRP A 512 -10.11 0.97 -7.47
CA TRP A 512 -10.79 -0.33 -7.55
C TRP A 512 -10.35 -1.12 -8.79
N ARG A 513 -10.34 -0.49 -9.97
CA ARG A 513 -9.93 -1.14 -11.21
C ARG A 513 -8.46 -1.59 -11.20
N ALA A 514 -7.61 -0.91 -10.43
CA ALA A 514 -6.20 -1.27 -10.31
C ALA A 514 -5.96 -2.43 -9.34
N VAL A 515 -6.69 -2.51 -8.21
CA VAL A 515 -6.33 -3.43 -7.11
C VAL A 515 -7.35 -4.51 -6.78
N ALA A 516 -8.63 -4.34 -7.14
CA ALA A 516 -9.69 -5.24 -6.65
C ALA A 516 -9.51 -6.69 -7.10
N GLY A 517 -9.03 -6.92 -8.32
CA GLY A 517 -8.73 -8.27 -8.82
C GLY A 517 -7.62 -8.98 -8.04
N GLU A 518 -6.61 -8.24 -7.60
CA GLU A 518 -5.49 -8.78 -6.82
C GLU A 518 -5.85 -9.02 -5.36
N LEU A 519 -6.72 -8.17 -4.80
CA LEU A 519 -7.24 -8.31 -3.46
C LEU A 519 -8.41 -9.33 -3.37
N GLU A 520 -8.82 -9.91 -4.49
CA GLU A 520 -9.99 -10.80 -4.63
C GLU A 520 -11.28 -10.20 -4.05
N LEU A 521 -11.46 -8.89 -4.24
CA LEU A 521 -12.69 -8.22 -3.83
C LEU A 521 -13.81 -8.59 -4.79
N SER A 522 -14.84 -9.26 -4.26
CA SER A 522 -16.02 -9.65 -5.02
C SER A 522 -17.12 -8.59 -4.93
N GLY A 523 -17.92 -8.46 -5.99
CA GLY A 523 -19.03 -7.50 -6.07
C GLY A 523 -18.61 -6.08 -6.45
N GLY A 524 -19.60 -5.20 -6.63
CA GLY A 524 -19.37 -3.78 -6.90
C GLY A 524 -19.20 -2.92 -5.64
N ASP A 525 -18.96 -3.54 -4.48
CA ASP A 525 -18.85 -2.88 -3.20
C ASP A 525 -17.48 -2.21 -3.03
N ARG A 526 -17.37 -1.00 -3.56
CA ARG A 526 -16.14 -0.21 -3.53
C ARG A 526 -15.71 0.19 -2.13
N ASP A 527 -16.64 0.22 -1.18
CA ASP A 527 -16.35 0.60 0.20
C ASP A 527 -15.50 -0.47 0.90
N ALA A 528 -15.48 -1.70 0.39
CA ALA A 528 -14.57 -2.74 0.85
C ALA A 528 -13.09 -2.33 0.76
N LEU A 529 -12.71 -1.42 -0.16
CA LEU A 529 -11.34 -0.88 -0.21
C LEU A 529 -10.94 -0.13 1.07
N LEU A 530 -11.91 0.45 1.78
CA LEU A 530 -11.66 1.24 2.98
C LEU A 530 -11.20 0.38 4.17
N ASP A 531 -11.45 -0.94 4.11
CA ASP A 531 -11.06 -1.91 5.13
C ASP A 531 -9.69 -2.56 4.84
N TYR A 532 -9.04 -2.21 3.72
CA TYR A 532 -7.72 -2.72 3.36
C TYR A 532 -6.62 -1.69 3.64
N GLU A 533 -5.44 -2.22 3.99
CA GLU A 533 -4.24 -1.40 4.10
C GLU A 533 -3.86 -0.82 2.74
N GLU A 534 -3.14 0.31 2.74
CA GLU A 534 -2.58 0.87 1.52
C GLU A 534 -1.45 -0.07 1.02
N PRO A 535 -1.60 -0.75 -0.14
CA PRO A 535 -0.71 -1.85 -0.50
C PRO A 535 0.75 -1.43 -0.73
N ILE A 536 1.00 -0.26 -1.34
CA ILE A 536 2.37 0.22 -1.62
C ILE A 536 3.12 0.46 -0.30
N SER A 537 2.47 1.13 0.65
CA SER A 537 3.00 1.44 1.97
C SER A 537 3.28 0.17 2.76
N ARG A 538 2.34 -0.80 2.74
CA ARG A 538 2.54 -2.08 3.43
C ARG A 538 3.73 -2.85 2.87
N VAL A 539 3.83 -3.01 1.55
CA VAL A 539 4.98 -3.68 0.92
C VAL A 539 6.28 -2.94 1.22
N THR A 540 6.27 -1.61 1.23
CA THR A 540 7.45 -0.81 1.57
C THR A 540 7.91 -1.04 3.00
N GLN A 541 6.99 -1.12 3.96
CA GLN A 541 7.32 -1.44 5.35
C GLN A 541 7.88 -2.87 5.48
N LEU A 542 7.26 -3.84 4.81
CA LEU A 542 7.71 -5.23 4.81
C LEU A 542 9.10 -5.37 4.18
N TYR A 543 9.35 -4.67 3.07
CA TYR A 543 10.65 -4.64 2.39
C TYR A 543 11.76 -4.09 3.30
N ALA A 544 11.46 -3.03 4.06
CA ALA A 544 12.41 -2.38 4.96
C ALA A 544 12.76 -3.19 6.22
N LYS A 545 12.04 -4.28 6.53
CA LYS A 545 12.37 -5.16 7.66
C LYS A 545 13.77 -5.74 7.50
N ASN A 546 14.43 -5.99 8.63
CA ASN A 546 15.70 -6.70 8.62
C ASN A 546 15.52 -8.11 8.01
N LEU A 547 16.51 -8.60 7.29
CA LEU A 547 16.50 -9.96 6.77
C LEU A 547 16.92 -10.92 7.88
N ASN A 548 16.11 -11.95 8.10
CA ASN A 548 16.52 -13.16 8.81
C ASN A 548 17.05 -14.19 7.80
N LEU A 549 17.52 -15.34 8.31
CA LEU A 549 18.07 -16.41 7.49
C LEU A 549 17.06 -16.95 6.46
N ASP A 550 15.79 -17.13 6.85
CA ASP A 550 14.73 -17.63 5.97
C ASP A 550 14.52 -16.70 4.76
N ALA A 551 14.40 -15.40 5.00
CA ALA A 551 14.24 -14.40 3.94
C ALA A 551 15.47 -14.34 3.04
N ALA A 552 16.68 -14.34 3.60
CA ALA A 552 17.92 -14.33 2.83
C ALA A 552 18.08 -15.60 1.97
N ALA A 553 17.70 -16.77 2.50
CA ALA A 553 17.70 -18.03 1.76
C ALA A 553 16.75 -17.98 0.57
N CYS A 554 15.51 -17.53 0.77
CA CYS A 554 14.52 -17.40 -0.30
C CYS A 554 14.94 -16.38 -1.36
N GLU A 555 15.55 -15.27 -0.97
CA GLU A 555 16.08 -14.26 -1.92
C GLU A 555 17.26 -14.78 -2.74
N LEU A 556 18.06 -15.70 -2.19
CA LEU A 556 19.17 -16.38 -2.87
C LEU A 556 18.73 -17.66 -3.62
N GLY A 557 17.44 -18.02 -3.61
CA GLY A 557 16.95 -19.22 -4.29
C GLY A 557 17.24 -20.54 -3.58
N PHE A 558 17.48 -20.54 -2.26
CA PHE A 558 17.60 -21.77 -1.47
C PHE A 558 16.27 -22.19 -0.86
N GLU A 559 15.85 -23.43 -1.15
CA GLU A 559 14.72 -24.07 -0.46
C GLU A 559 15.08 -24.43 1.00
N ASP A 560 16.26 -25.02 1.19
CA ASP A 560 16.76 -25.38 2.51
C ASP A 560 17.69 -24.30 3.06
N LYS A 561 17.19 -23.54 4.06
CA LYS A 561 17.95 -22.48 4.73
C LYS A 561 19.18 -23.00 5.49
N ASP A 562 19.22 -24.28 5.87
CA ASP A 562 20.38 -24.86 6.54
C ASP A 562 21.58 -24.94 5.59
N LEU A 563 21.34 -25.06 4.28
CA LEU A 563 22.41 -24.93 3.29
C LEU A 563 23.05 -23.54 3.36
N LEU A 564 22.24 -22.47 3.37
CA LEU A 564 22.76 -21.11 3.52
C LEU A 564 23.48 -20.93 4.87
N ARG A 565 22.89 -21.40 5.97
CA ARG A 565 23.50 -21.32 7.31
C ARG A 565 24.91 -21.94 7.34
N ASN A 566 25.07 -23.13 6.77
CA ASN A 566 26.36 -23.82 6.69
C ASN A 566 27.37 -23.04 5.85
N GLN A 567 26.92 -22.41 4.76
CA GLN A 567 27.78 -21.57 3.93
C GLN A 567 28.14 -20.24 4.60
N VAL A 568 27.30 -19.68 5.47
CA VAL A 568 27.63 -18.47 6.23
C VAL A 568 28.82 -18.72 7.16
N PHE A 569 28.96 -19.92 7.73
CA PHE A 569 30.17 -20.27 8.50
C PHE A 569 31.42 -20.51 7.62
N SER A 570 31.26 -20.65 6.31
CA SER A 570 32.38 -20.65 5.37
C SER A 570 32.86 -19.19 5.18
N GLY A 571 34.14 -18.93 5.41
CA GLY A 571 34.66 -17.57 5.69
C GLY A 571 34.25 -16.45 4.71
N ARG A 572 33.96 -16.77 3.44
CA ARG A 572 33.65 -15.76 2.41
C ARG A 572 32.36 -14.99 2.69
N LEU A 573 31.30 -15.62 3.20
CA LEU A 573 30.08 -14.88 3.55
C LEU A 573 30.21 -14.12 4.88
N VAL A 574 31.04 -14.61 5.81
CA VAL A 574 31.39 -13.86 7.03
C VAL A 574 32.14 -12.58 6.68
N GLU A 575 33.07 -12.63 5.73
CA GLU A 575 33.82 -11.47 5.23
C GLU A 575 32.90 -10.39 4.64
N LEU A 576 31.77 -10.80 4.05
CA LEU A 576 30.70 -9.89 3.59
C LEU A 576 29.79 -9.37 4.72
N GLY A 577 30.12 -9.62 5.99
CA GLY A 577 29.31 -9.16 7.13
C GLY A 577 28.01 -9.94 7.35
N LEU A 578 27.82 -11.10 6.70
CA LEU A 578 26.59 -11.90 6.78
C LEU A 578 26.58 -12.90 7.95
N GLY A 579 27.65 -12.94 8.75
CA GLY A 579 27.78 -13.77 9.94
C GLY A 579 26.56 -13.77 10.88
N PRO A 580 25.90 -12.63 11.15
CA PRO A 580 24.71 -12.60 12.00
C PRO A 580 23.57 -13.52 11.55
N LEU A 581 23.41 -13.81 10.25
CA LEU A 581 22.36 -14.70 9.75
C LEU A 581 22.50 -16.15 10.25
N ALA A 582 23.71 -16.57 10.64
CA ALA A 582 23.95 -17.91 11.16
C ALA A 582 23.59 -18.05 12.66
N LEU A 583 23.32 -16.95 13.35
CA LEU A 583 22.98 -16.94 14.77
C LEU A 583 21.46 -17.13 14.96
N GLU A 584 21.06 -17.76 16.06
CA GLU A 584 19.65 -17.86 16.45
C GLU A 584 19.07 -16.46 16.69
N GLY A 585 17.96 -16.15 16.02
CA GLY A 585 17.34 -14.81 16.05
C GLY A 585 18.15 -13.70 15.37
N GLY A 586 19.29 -14.03 14.75
CA GLY A 586 20.15 -13.07 14.08
C GLY A 586 19.54 -12.52 12.79
N THR A 587 19.80 -11.24 12.53
CA THR A 587 19.31 -10.54 11.33
C THR A 587 20.34 -9.56 10.79
N ILE A 588 20.21 -9.19 9.51
CA ILE A 588 20.98 -8.11 8.87
C ILE A 588 20.04 -7.01 8.36
N LYS A 589 20.55 -5.78 8.22
CA LYS A 589 19.77 -4.66 7.72
C LYS A 589 19.47 -4.81 6.22
N ARG A 590 18.23 -4.54 5.80
CA ARG A 590 17.86 -4.45 4.38
C ARG A 590 18.76 -3.52 3.59
N ALA A 591 18.98 -2.31 4.12
CA ALA A 591 19.83 -1.32 3.46
C ALA A 591 21.27 -1.81 3.25
N PHE A 592 21.79 -2.69 4.12
CA PHE A 592 23.10 -3.29 3.92
C PHE A 592 23.08 -4.34 2.81
N TRP A 593 22.07 -5.21 2.81
CA TRP A 593 21.90 -6.24 1.77
C TRP A 593 21.78 -5.66 0.35
N ASP A 594 21.09 -4.53 0.23
CA ASP A 594 20.87 -3.81 -1.02
C ASP A 594 22.05 -2.91 -1.41
N SER A 595 22.93 -2.59 -0.47
CA SER A 595 24.01 -1.61 -0.68
C SER A 595 25.05 -2.11 -1.66
N ALA A 596 25.50 -1.22 -2.54
CA ALA A 596 26.65 -1.41 -3.39
C ALA A 596 27.79 -0.53 -2.87
N GLU A 597 28.74 -1.14 -2.13
CA GLU A 597 29.99 -0.47 -1.75
C GLU A 597 31.03 -0.52 -2.90
N THR A 598 30.83 -1.44 -3.85
CA THR A 598 31.61 -1.61 -5.08
C THR A 598 30.70 -1.50 -6.32
N SER A 599 31.10 -2.05 -7.47
CA SER A 599 30.24 -2.17 -8.67
C SER A 599 29.12 -3.21 -8.53
N SER A 600 28.99 -3.86 -7.37
CA SER A 600 27.99 -4.89 -7.08
C SER A 600 27.43 -4.72 -5.67
N SER A 601 26.20 -5.16 -5.47
CA SER A 601 25.56 -5.16 -4.15
C SER A 601 26.07 -6.29 -3.26
N VAL A 602 25.86 -6.19 -1.94
CA VAL A 602 26.14 -7.29 -1.00
C VAL A 602 25.39 -8.56 -1.39
N PHE A 603 24.14 -8.46 -1.85
CA PHE A 603 23.40 -9.59 -2.43
C PHE A 603 24.15 -10.23 -3.60
N GLN A 604 24.59 -9.42 -4.56
CA GLN A 604 25.28 -9.91 -5.76
C GLN A 604 26.62 -10.56 -5.41
N GLU A 605 27.36 -9.99 -4.47
CA GLU A 605 28.62 -10.56 -3.98
C GLU A 605 28.40 -11.90 -3.23
N ALA A 606 27.31 -12.01 -2.45
CA ALA A 606 26.91 -13.24 -1.80
C ALA A 606 26.51 -14.33 -2.82
N ALA A 607 25.67 -13.98 -3.79
CA ALA A 607 25.25 -14.88 -4.87
C ALA A 607 26.44 -15.39 -5.70
N SER A 608 27.38 -14.51 -6.03
CA SER A 608 28.63 -14.87 -6.72
C SER A 608 29.51 -15.80 -5.88
N SER A 609 29.64 -15.51 -4.57
CA SER A 609 30.38 -16.35 -3.63
C SER A 609 29.82 -17.77 -3.53
N LEU A 610 28.50 -17.89 -3.65
CA LEU A 610 27.74 -19.13 -3.61
C LEU A 610 27.61 -19.81 -4.99
N ARG A 611 28.17 -19.22 -6.06
CA ARG A 611 28.06 -19.69 -7.46
C ARG A 611 26.62 -19.77 -7.98
N ILE A 612 25.74 -18.93 -7.45
CA ILE A 612 24.35 -18.82 -7.91
C ILE A 612 24.31 -18.06 -9.23
N GLY A 613 25.07 -16.97 -9.32
CA GLY A 613 25.16 -16.16 -10.52
C GLY A 613 26.28 -15.13 -10.44
N THR A 614 26.67 -14.60 -11.60
CA THR A 614 27.58 -13.46 -11.68
C THR A 614 26.81 -12.14 -11.67
N PRO A 615 27.29 -11.11 -10.97
CA PRO A 615 26.68 -9.79 -10.99
C PRO A 615 26.59 -9.24 -12.42
N ILE A 616 25.44 -8.67 -12.76
CA ILE A 616 25.28 -7.84 -13.95
C ILE A 616 25.56 -6.40 -13.50
N SER A 617 26.66 -5.83 -13.99
CA SER A 617 26.97 -4.42 -13.81
C SER A 617 26.02 -3.60 -14.68
N ASN A 618 25.22 -2.74 -14.05
CA ASN A 618 24.39 -1.76 -14.76
C ASN A 618 25.13 -0.44 -14.92
#